data_AF-A0A7J4RXZ8-F1
#
_entry.id   AF-A0A7J4RXZ8-F1
#
_cell.length_a   1.000
_cell.length_b   1.000
_cell.length_c   1.000
_cell.angle_alpha   90.00
_cell.angle_beta   90.00
_cell.angle_gamma   90.00
#
_symmetry.space_group_name_H-M   'P 1'
#
loop_
_entity.id
_entity.type
_entity.pdbx_description
1 polymer ?
#
loop_
_entity_poly.entity_id
_entity_poly.type
_entity_poly.pdbx_seq_one_letter_code
_entity_poly.pdbx_strand_id
1 'polypeptide(L)'
;MRRVLVGVSLILLFLVSTYSPVVGNLKSNNNMNTGARDSNIVIAELFVSPNNLVANDTSDNVYGSVDWNGDGDYGKFSDQFIEVWNSGDTSQDVSSWLLSTTSGSPPCQLPYNTTLGADERIVIFRADSDLDLSYYDGETVSISDTSQNVIHSMSFPAGDSSYGLSYVSDGGTVSKDNPTPGRATDYTEPYTVPDNIVKCYKLSNTDSSRAFLLKGRVVTMDGETNVINNGNVMIRDGKITGVWASNNNPPAGVDFTDVPIVETDGTIYPGLIDLHNHVHYNHIPLWDFEVHLSDSQKSEEGGYTNRYQWGNNWDYGPSITWMKTNIQSSYRWDMASEQMKYAEVQAVSGGVTAMQGSPSSGTQAWDSILSRNVELYNFGQDGISTCAVCGAADDDYTGSHLISQSESGTLNAWFVHLSEGVDQSSKDEFDALWNKGLIMDETIVIHGTAMDSSQFNQMASVNSELVWSPLSNLLLYGDTTDVVAAHQAGVSISISPDWGPSGSKNNLHELKVADMWNSNNLNGYFSNYQLVEMVTSNPADATGWAPFVGRIKADLYADLVVIDTFHEDPYRNLIEAIDADVALTVVQGKAVFGDVDIMQQLQGDDWEYVNATNFQKAVDVTSLTEVDGSQTFAEIEAG
;
A
#
# COMPACT_ATOMS: atom_id res chain seq x y z
N MET A 1 27.95 50.83 -49.35
CA MET A 1 27.56 50.79 -50.78
C MET A 1 26.37 49.83 -50.85
N ARG A 2 25.12 50.26 -50.96
CA ARG A 2 24.43 50.95 -52.07
C ARG A 2 24.41 50.11 -53.36
N ARG A 3 23.27 49.45 -53.62
CA ARG A 3 22.41 49.47 -54.84
C ARG A 3 21.87 48.07 -55.21
N VAL A 4 20.54 47.81 -55.19
CA VAL A 4 19.44 48.29 -56.08
C VAL A 4 19.50 47.55 -57.44
N LEU A 5 18.45 47.01 -58.09
CA LEU A 5 16.98 46.87 -57.89
C LEU A 5 16.39 46.24 -59.19
N VAL A 6 15.10 45.88 -59.17
CA VAL A 6 14.14 45.66 -60.29
C VAL A 6 14.22 44.29 -61.02
N GLY A 7 13.13 43.56 -61.27
CA GLY A 7 11.69 43.76 -61.04
C GLY A 7 10.80 43.04 -62.07
N VAL A 8 9.48 43.29 -61.94
CA VAL A 8 8.31 42.94 -62.80
C VAL A 8 7.61 41.61 -62.42
N SER A 9 6.42 41.52 -61.81
CA SER A 9 5.08 42.21 -61.85
C SER A 9 4.06 41.54 -62.79
N LEU A 10 2.90 41.11 -62.25
CA LEU A 10 1.49 41.45 -62.59
C LEU A 10 0.52 40.36 -62.04
N ILE A 11 -0.28 40.64 -61.00
CA ILE A 11 -1.66 41.21 -60.98
C ILE A 11 -2.77 40.21 -61.38
N LEU A 12 -3.66 39.89 -60.42
CA LEU A 12 -5.11 40.09 -60.59
C LEU A 12 -5.86 40.11 -59.23
N LEU A 13 -6.81 41.05 -59.13
CA LEU A 13 -7.57 41.47 -57.95
C LEU A 13 -8.92 40.74 -57.80
N PHE A 14 -9.31 40.52 -56.53
CA PHE A 14 -10.62 40.67 -55.86
C PHE A 14 -11.96 40.51 -56.62
N LEU A 15 -12.89 39.77 -56.00
CA LEU A 15 -14.24 40.25 -55.64
C LEU A 15 -14.93 39.36 -54.58
N VAL A 16 -15.77 40.02 -53.78
CA VAL A 16 -16.45 39.62 -52.54
C VAL A 16 -17.78 38.89 -52.81
N SER A 17 -18.15 37.89 -51.99
CA SER A 17 -19.54 37.70 -51.52
C SER A 17 -19.65 36.64 -50.43
N THR A 18 -20.24 37.05 -49.31
CA THR A 18 -20.78 36.28 -48.18
C THR A 18 -21.77 35.20 -48.61
N TYR A 19 -21.70 33.97 -48.07
CA TYR A 19 -22.87 33.09 -47.87
C TYR A 19 -22.53 31.97 -46.85
N SER A 20 -23.27 31.93 -45.75
CA SER A 20 -23.37 30.76 -44.87
C SER A 20 -24.12 29.62 -45.58
N PRO A 21 -23.86 28.34 -45.26
CA PRO A 21 -24.85 27.29 -45.46
C PRO A 21 -25.36 26.73 -44.13
N VAL A 22 -26.69 26.67 -44.07
CA VAL A 22 -27.51 25.94 -43.12
C VAL A 22 -27.44 24.44 -43.39
N VAL A 23 -27.51 23.70 -42.30
CA VAL A 23 -27.85 22.27 -42.09
C VAL A 23 -28.66 21.60 -43.22
N GLY A 24 -28.24 20.41 -43.62
CA GLY A 24 -29.01 19.51 -44.47
C GLY A 24 -28.36 18.13 -44.71
N ASN A 25 -28.71 17.17 -43.85
CA ASN A 25 -28.56 15.71 -43.91
C ASN A 25 -28.00 15.07 -45.20
N LEU A 26 -26.95 14.23 -45.07
CA LEU A 26 -26.73 13.06 -45.94
C LEU A 26 -25.92 11.96 -45.21
N LYS A 27 -26.65 10.91 -44.80
CA LYS A 27 -26.33 9.47 -44.80
C LYS A 27 -25.03 8.97 -44.17
N SER A 28 -25.22 8.34 -42.99
CA SER A 28 -24.37 7.31 -42.40
C SER A 28 -23.96 6.25 -43.44
N ASN A 29 -22.66 6.09 -43.64
CA ASN A 29 -22.07 4.91 -44.22
C ASN A 29 -21.44 4.10 -43.10
N ASN A 30 -22.12 3.00 -42.75
CA ASN A 30 -21.60 1.89 -41.97
C ASN A 30 -20.24 1.44 -42.53
N ASN A 31 -19.22 1.43 -41.67
CA ASN A 31 -18.13 0.47 -41.76
C ASN A 31 -17.74 0.01 -40.36
N MET A 32 -18.25 -1.18 -40.06
CA MET A 32 -17.76 -2.20 -39.12
C MET A 32 -17.32 -1.72 -37.73
N ASN A 33 -18.30 -1.60 -36.84
CA ASN A 33 -18.13 -1.97 -35.44
C ASN A 33 -17.68 -3.44 -35.40
N THR A 34 -16.42 -3.68 -35.02
CA THR A 34 -16.07 -4.89 -34.30
C THR A 34 -16.82 -4.83 -32.97
N GLY A 35 -17.74 -5.76 -32.75
CA GLY A 35 -18.69 -5.72 -31.65
C GLY A 35 -18.02 -5.51 -30.29
N ALA A 36 -18.58 -4.60 -29.50
CA ALA A 36 -18.50 -4.69 -28.06
C ALA A 36 -18.82 -6.14 -27.67
N ARG A 37 -17.99 -6.78 -26.86
CA ARG A 37 -18.37 -8.06 -26.27
C ARG A 37 -19.57 -7.75 -25.37
N ASP A 38 -20.76 -8.23 -25.73
CA ASP A 38 -21.90 -8.25 -24.81
C ASP A 38 -21.48 -9.07 -23.58
N SER A 39 -21.13 -8.38 -22.50
CA SER A 39 -20.95 -8.98 -21.19
C SER A 39 -22.30 -8.97 -20.50
N ASN A 40 -22.75 -10.12 -19.98
CA ASN A 40 -24.01 -10.25 -19.26
C ASN A 40 -23.87 -9.92 -17.77
N ILE A 41 -22.80 -9.23 -17.38
CA ILE A 41 -22.58 -8.77 -16.01
C ILE A 41 -23.44 -7.55 -15.74
N VAL A 42 -24.24 -7.60 -14.68
CA VAL A 42 -25.15 -6.53 -14.28
C VAL A 42 -25.02 -6.21 -12.80
N ILE A 43 -25.27 -4.96 -12.46
CA ILE A 43 -25.49 -4.53 -11.07
C ILE A 43 -26.96 -4.84 -10.77
N ALA A 44 -27.19 -5.86 -9.96
CA ALA A 44 -28.53 -6.42 -9.72
C ALA A 44 -29.22 -5.78 -8.51
N GLU A 45 -28.46 -5.43 -7.48
CA GLU A 45 -29.00 -4.93 -6.23
C GLU A 45 -28.07 -3.86 -5.60
N LEU A 46 -28.66 -2.80 -5.05
CA LEU A 46 -27.98 -1.74 -4.30
C LEU A 46 -28.70 -1.50 -2.98
N PHE A 47 -28.02 -1.72 -1.85
CA PHE A 47 -28.59 -1.43 -0.54
C PHE A 47 -27.98 -0.19 0.09
N VAL A 48 -28.84 0.79 0.38
CA VAL A 48 -28.44 2.08 0.96
C VAL A 48 -28.98 2.21 2.37
N SER A 49 -28.08 2.12 3.35
CA SER A 49 -28.41 2.36 4.76
C SER A 49 -28.24 3.85 5.11
N PRO A 50 -29.30 4.54 5.59
CA PRO A 50 -29.26 5.98 5.85
C PRO A 50 -28.70 6.38 7.23
N ASN A 51 -28.30 5.45 8.11
CA ASN A 51 -28.02 5.74 9.53
C ASN A 51 -26.58 5.45 9.98
N ASN A 52 -26.06 6.31 10.87
CA ASN A 52 -24.76 6.20 11.57
C ASN A 52 -24.84 5.35 12.87
N LEU A 53 -25.74 4.38 13.00
CA LEU A 53 -25.97 3.72 14.29
C LEU A 53 -25.05 2.50 14.46
N VAL A 54 -24.12 2.59 15.41
CA VAL A 54 -23.23 1.51 15.86
C VAL A 54 -23.81 0.89 17.14
N ALA A 55 -23.72 -0.43 17.31
CA ALA A 55 -24.07 -1.09 18.57
C ALA A 55 -23.12 -0.61 19.69
N ASN A 56 -23.62 -0.51 20.93
CA ASN A 56 -22.77 -0.22 22.09
C ASN A 56 -23.32 -0.93 23.33
N ASP A 57 -22.55 -0.92 24.41
CA ASP A 57 -22.84 -1.57 25.70
C ASP A 57 -24.24 -1.26 26.29
N THR A 58 -24.95 -0.25 25.78
CA THR A 58 -26.25 0.20 26.26
C THR A 58 -27.38 0.15 25.23
N SER A 59 -27.11 -0.23 23.97
CA SER A 59 -28.14 -0.31 22.92
C SER A 59 -27.90 -1.48 21.97
N ASP A 60 -28.76 -2.50 22.07
CA ASP A 60 -28.84 -3.60 21.11
C ASP A 60 -29.83 -3.25 20.00
N ASN A 61 -29.39 -3.35 18.74
CA ASN A 61 -30.20 -3.34 17.54
C ASN A 61 -31.33 -2.27 17.51
N VAL A 62 -30.93 -1.00 17.61
CA VAL A 62 -31.86 0.13 17.52
C VAL A 62 -32.44 0.14 16.09
N TYR A 63 -33.75 -0.15 15.98
CA TYR A 63 -34.56 -0.22 14.74
C TYR A 63 -34.58 -1.53 13.93
N GLY A 64 -34.01 -2.63 14.42
CA GLY A 64 -34.09 -3.92 13.71
C GLY A 64 -33.18 -4.00 12.48
N SER A 65 -32.03 -3.32 12.53
CA SER A 65 -30.92 -3.48 11.59
C SER A 65 -30.48 -4.94 11.51
N VAL A 66 -30.00 -5.33 10.33
CA VAL A 66 -29.47 -6.66 10.02
C VAL A 66 -28.01 -6.48 9.68
N ASP A 67 -27.15 -7.27 10.31
CA ASP A 67 -25.73 -7.41 9.98
C ASP A 67 -25.67 -8.37 8.80
N TRP A 68 -25.56 -7.79 7.61
CA TRP A 68 -25.61 -8.53 6.35
C TRP A 68 -24.27 -9.20 6.07
N ASN A 69 -23.13 -8.66 6.48
CA ASN A 69 -21.81 -9.25 6.22
C ASN A 69 -21.28 -10.15 7.37
N GLY A 70 -21.93 -10.15 8.53
CA GLY A 70 -21.58 -10.97 9.68
C GLY A 70 -20.40 -10.44 10.49
N ASP A 71 -20.03 -9.16 10.35
CA ASP A 71 -18.85 -8.57 11.01
C ASP A 71 -19.15 -8.08 12.44
N GLY A 72 -20.41 -8.08 12.85
CA GLY A 72 -20.87 -7.62 14.17
C GLY A 72 -21.13 -6.12 14.25
N ASP A 73 -20.80 -5.36 13.21
CA ASP A 73 -21.16 -3.95 13.04
C ASP A 73 -22.44 -3.82 12.22
N TYR A 74 -23.09 -2.66 12.34
CA TYR A 74 -24.31 -2.37 11.59
C TYR A 74 -24.26 -0.97 11.00
N GLY A 75 -24.92 -0.78 9.86
CA GLY A 75 -25.28 0.55 9.36
C GLY A 75 -24.43 1.03 8.18
N LYS A 76 -24.45 2.34 7.95
CA LYS A 76 -24.04 2.89 6.64
C LYS A 76 -22.58 2.66 6.24
N PHE A 77 -21.70 2.39 7.19
CA PHE A 77 -20.26 2.18 6.96
C PHE A 77 -19.88 0.71 6.80
N SER A 78 -20.77 -0.22 7.19
CA SER A 78 -20.53 -1.66 7.05
C SER A 78 -21.45 -2.27 5.99
N ASP A 79 -22.76 -2.33 6.28
CA ASP A 79 -23.76 -3.12 5.55
C ASP A 79 -24.23 -2.58 4.20
N GLN A 80 -23.82 -1.37 3.79
CA GLN A 80 -24.14 -0.93 2.43
C GLN A 80 -23.50 -1.90 1.45
N PHE A 81 -24.22 -2.32 0.42
CA PHE A 81 -23.68 -3.29 -0.53
C PHE A 81 -24.11 -3.06 -1.97
N ILE A 82 -23.28 -3.59 -2.86
CA ILE A 82 -23.47 -3.68 -4.30
C ILE A 82 -23.46 -5.17 -4.67
N GLU A 83 -24.53 -5.67 -5.28
CA GLU A 83 -24.56 -7.01 -5.86
C GLU A 83 -24.26 -6.96 -7.35
N VAL A 84 -23.30 -7.77 -7.77
CA VAL A 84 -22.97 -8.00 -9.18
C VAL A 84 -23.40 -9.41 -9.57
N TRP A 85 -24.15 -9.52 -10.66
CA TRP A 85 -24.72 -10.78 -11.16
C TRP A 85 -24.25 -11.06 -12.59
N ASN A 86 -23.86 -12.31 -12.84
CA ASN A 86 -23.74 -12.82 -14.19
C ASN A 86 -25.09 -13.33 -14.71
N SER A 87 -25.82 -12.48 -15.43
CA SER A 87 -27.11 -12.83 -16.05
C SER A 87 -27.01 -13.73 -17.29
N GLY A 88 -25.78 -14.14 -17.65
CA GLY A 88 -25.52 -14.98 -18.82
C GLY A 88 -25.44 -16.47 -18.51
N ASP A 89 -25.42 -17.26 -19.57
CA ASP A 89 -25.38 -18.73 -19.50
C ASP A 89 -23.95 -19.32 -19.43
N THR A 90 -22.92 -18.47 -19.35
CA THR A 90 -21.50 -18.89 -19.34
C THR A 90 -20.71 -18.15 -18.28
N SER A 91 -19.68 -18.80 -17.73
CA SER A 91 -18.76 -18.15 -16.82
C SER A 91 -18.09 -16.93 -17.44
N GLN A 92 -17.94 -15.86 -16.66
CA GLN A 92 -17.32 -14.62 -17.04
C GLN A 92 -16.21 -14.30 -16.05
N ASP A 93 -15.01 -14.08 -16.58
CA ASP A 93 -13.90 -13.54 -15.81
C ASP A 93 -14.10 -12.03 -15.64
N VAL A 94 -14.21 -11.60 -14.38
CA VAL A 94 -14.34 -10.20 -13.98
C VAL A 94 -13.14 -9.75 -13.14
N SER A 95 -12.05 -10.52 -13.19
CA SER A 95 -10.81 -10.18 -12.48
C SER A 95 -10.39 -8.77 -12.82
N SER A 96 -10.06 -7.99 -11.79
CA SER A 96 -9.55 -6.63 -11.95
C SER A 96 -10.52 -5.62 -12.60
N TRP A 97 -11.82 -5.94 -12.70
CA TRP A 97 -12.86 -5.00 -13.14
C TRP A 97 -13.13 -3.95 -12.07
N LEU A 98 -13.60 -2.77 -12.48
CA LEU A 98 -13.75 -1.62 -11.61
C LEU A 98 -15.21 -1.37 -11.26
N LEU A 99 -15.48 -1.12 -9.98
CA LEU A 99 -16.73 -0.55 -9.49
C LEU A 99 -16.50 0.92 -9.12
N SER A 100 -17.41 1.80 -9.51
CA SER A 100 -17.31 3.24 -9.26
C SER A 100 -18.66 3.85 -8.91
N THR A 101 -18.66 4.88 -8.06
CA THR A 101 -19.84 5.72 -7.76
C THR A 101 -19.64 7.15 -8.27
N THR A 102 -20.70 7.97 -8.24
CA THR A 102 -20.72 9.34 -8.76
C THR A 102 -20.52 10.43 -7.69
N SER A 103 -20.80 10.13 -6.41
CA SER A 103 -20.94 11.14 -5.36
C SER A 103 -19.69 11.34 -4.50
N GLY A 104 -18.60 10.58 -4.74
CA GLY A 104 -17.29 10.91 -4.15
C GLY A 104 -16.48 9.77 -3.54
N SER A 105 -16.93 8.51 -3.59
CA SER A 105 -16.03 7.41 -3.26
C SER A 105 -15.10 7.08 -4.42
N PRO A 106 -13.81 6.83 -4.17
CA PRO A 106 -12.90 6.29 -5.17
C PRO A 106 -13.43 5.00 -5.81
N PRO A 107 -13.13 4.74 -7.08
CA PRO A 107 -13.42 3.44 -7.66
C PRO A 107 -12.59 2.36 -6.95
N CYS A 108 -13.18 1.18 -6.80
CA CYS A 108 -12.49 -0.01 -6.31
C CYS A 108 -12.42 -1.07 -7.41
N GLN A 109 -11.51 -2.02 -7.26
CA GLN A 109 -11.17 -3.06 -8.21
C GLN A 109 -11.48 -4.44 -7.61
N LEU A 110 -12.20 -5.27 -8.37
CA LEU A 110 -12.47 -6.65 -7.98
C LEU A 110 -11.17 -7.47 -7.94
N PRO A 111 -11.06 -8.49 -7.07
CA PRO A 111 -9.85 -9.27 -6.90
C PRO A 111 -9.36 -9.88 -8.21
N TYR A 112 -8.06 -10.13 -8.29
CA TYR A 112 -7.52 -10.95 -9.35
C TYR A 112 -8.03 -12.39 -9.18
N ASN A 113 -8.32 -13.09 -10.28
CA ASN A 113 -8.90 -14.43 -10.31
C ASN A 113 -10.38 -14.53 -9.84
N THR A 114 -11.16 -13.46 -9.98
CA THR A 114 -12.61 -13.49 -9.78
C THR A 114 -13.33 -13.93 -11.06
N THR A 115 -13.88 -15.13 -11.05
CA THR A 115 -14.72 -15.65 -12.15
C THR A 115 -16.13 -15.91 -11.62
N LEU A 116 -17.14 -15.31 -12.26
CA LEU A 116 -18.54 -15.62 -11.98
C LEU A 116 -19.03 -16.68 -12.96
N GLY A 117 -19.46 -17.83 -12.45
CA GLY A 117 -20.24 -18.83 -13.17
C GLY A 117 -21.55 -18.27 -13.75
N ALA A 118 -22.20 -19.08 -14.58
CA ALA A 118 -23.55 -18.75 -15.06
C ALA A 118 -24.51 -18.62 -13.88
N ASP A 119 -25.30 -17.54 -13.86
CA ASP A 119 -26.22 -17.17 -12.78
C ASP A 119 -25.57 -16.91 -11.40
N GLU A 120 -24.24 -16.87 -11.33
CA GLU A 120 -23.53 -16.59 -10.08
C GLU A 120 -23.59 -15.09 -9.74
N ARG A 121 -23.54 -14.80 -8.44
CA ARG A 121 -23.55 -13.46 -7.85
C ARG A 121 -22.35 -13.28 -6.96
N ILE A 122 -21.92 -12.04 -6.81
CA ILE A 122 -20.99 -11.62 -5.77
C ILE A 122 -21.55 -10.39 -5.07
N VAL A 123 -21.23 -10.25 -3.79
CA VAL A 123 -21.64 -9.09 -2.99
C VAL A 123 -20.41 -8.35 -2.53
N ILE A 124 -20.40 -7.04 -2.75
CA ILE A 124 -19.34 -6.14 -2.33
C ILE A 124 -19.94 -5.22 -1.27
N PHE A 125 -19.48 -5.36 -0.04
CA PHE A 125 -19.90 -4.50 1.08
C PHE A 125 -19.04 -3.24 1.15
N ARG A 126 -19.61 -2.16 1.69
CA ARG A 126 -18.87 -0.92 1.94
C ARG A 126 -17.77 -1.11 2.96
N ALA A 127 -17.98 -1.98 3.97
CA ALA A 127 -16.95 -2.38 4.93
C ALA A 127 -15.60 -2.74 4.26
N ASP A 128 -15.67 -3.35 3.07
CA ASP A 128 -14.51 -3.78 2.30
C ASP A 128 -14.13 -2.85 1.14
N SER A 129 -15.10 -2.12 0.57
CA SER A 129 -14.94 -1.39 -0.70
C SER A 129 -14.89 0.13 -0.58
N ASP A 130 -15.37 0.70 0.53
CA ASP A 130 -15.56 2.13 0.73
C ASP A 130 -16.44 2.84 -0.31
N LEU A 131 -17.11 2.11 -1.20
CA LEU A 131 -18.08 2.68 -2.13
C LEU A 131 -19.30 3.17 -1.36
N ASP A 132 -19.35 4.48 -1.13
CA ASP A 132 -20.47 5.14 -0.48
C ASP A 132 -21.61 5.27 -1.47
N LEU A 133 -22.77 4.79 -1.05
CA LEU A 133 -24.02 5.00 -1.77
C LEU A 133 -24.73 6.18 -1.11
N SER A 134 -24.59 7.39 -1.66
CA SER A 134 -25.09 8.61 -1.02
C SER A 134 -26.63 8.64 -1.05
N TYR A 135 -27.24 8.47 0.13
CA TYR A 135 -28.68 8.66 0.30
C TYR A 135 -29.12 10.08 -0.07
N TYR A 136 -28.35 11.10 0.33
CA TYR A 136 -28.78 12.50 0.23
C TYR A 136 -28.62 13.07 -1.17
N ASP A 137 -27.64 12.58 -1.93
CA ASP A 137 -27.32 13.10 -3.27
C ASP A 137 -27.86 12.18 -4.38
N GLY A 138 -28.15 10.92 -4.06
CA GLY A 138 -28.42 9.88 -5.04
C GLY A 138 -27.13 9.42 -5.72
N GLU A 139 -27.16 8.23 -6.31
CA GLU A 139 -25.95 7.59 -6.83
C GLU A 139 -26.17 6.99 -8.22
N THR A 140 -25.08 6.89 -8.97
CA THR A 140 -24.94 5.90 -10.06
C THR A 140 -23.75 5.02 -9.78
N VAL A 141 -24.00 3.72 -9.61
CA VAL A 141 -22.96 2.70 -9.52
C VAL A 141 -22.70 2.16 -10.91
N SER A 142 -21.43 2.04 -11.31
CA SER A 142 -21.03 1.47 -12.60
C SER A 142 -19.99 0.38 -12.41
N ILE A 143 -20.06 -0.66 -13.24
CA ILE A 143 -19.02 -1.69 -13.36
C ILE A 143 -18.36 -1.59 -14.74
N SER A 144 -17.03 -1.56 -14.78
CA SER A 144 -16.23 -1.40 -16.00
C SER A 144 -15.18 -2.49 -16.14
N ASP A 145 -14.88 -2.88 -17.37
CA ASP A 145 -13.81 -3.86 -17.65
C ASP A 145 -12.40 -3.25 -17.46
N THR A 146 -11.36 -4.08 -17.60
CA THR A 146 -9.95 -3.66 -17.49
C THR A 146 -9.50 -2.66 -18.57
N SER A 147 -10.31 -2.43 -19.61
CA SER A 147 -10.10 -1.42 -20.64
C SER A 147 -10.93 -0.14 -20.38
N GLN A 148 -11.53 -0.01 -19.19
CA GLN A 148 -12.40 1.09 -18.77
C GLN A 148 -13.69 1.23 -19.61
N ASN A 149 -14.14 0.17 -20.28
CA ASN A 149 -15.46 0.17 -20.90
C ASN A 149 -16.51 -0.10 -19.82
N VAL A 150 -17.47 0.81 -19.66
CA VAL A 150 -18.62 0.60 -18.77
C VAL A 150 -19.46 -0.55 -19.31
N ILE A 151 -19.59 -1.60 -18.50
CA ILE A 151 -20.37 -2.80 -18.82
C ILE A 151 -21.82 -2.62 -18.40
N HIS A 152 -22.04 -2.16 -17.16
CA HIS A 152 -23.39 -1.90 -16.64
C HIS A 152 -23.37 -0.76 -15.62
N SER A 153 -24.50 -0.08 -15.46
CA SER A 153 -24.70 0.96 -14.45
C SER A 153 -26.11 0.91 -13.88
N MET A 154 -26.26 1.27 -12.60
CA MET A 154 -27.55 1.37 -11.92
C MET A 154 -27.60 2.67 -11.11
N SER A 155 -28.72 3.38 -11.16
CA SER A 155 -28.89 4.67 -10.48
C SER A 155 -30.09 4.69 -9.55
N PHE A 156 -30.00 5.45 -8.46
CA PHE A 156 -31.13 5.76 -7.58
C PHE A 156 -31.18 7.26 -7.22
N PRO A 157 -32.38 7.82 -6.97
CA PRO A 157 -32.52 9.26 -6.72
C PRO A 157 -32.24 9.65 -5.25
N ALA A 158 -31.83 10.91 -5.07
CA ALA A 158 -31.65 11.56 -3.78
C ALA A 158 -32.88 11.49 -2.87
N GLY A 159 -32.68 11.16 -1.59
CA GLY A 159 -33.69 11.19 -0.54
C GLY A 159 -34.81 10.16 -0.69
N ASP A 160 -34.63 9.13 -1.53
CA ASP A 160 -35.68 8.18 -1.89
C ASP A 160 -35.59 6.84 -1.12
N SER A 161 -34.41 6.47 -0.59
CA SER A 161 -34.27 5.16 0.10
C SER A 161 -35.29 5.01 1.23
N SER A 162 -35.99 3.88 1.23
CA SER A 162 -36.90 3.49 2.29
C SER A 162 -36.15 2.63 3.29
N TYR A 163 -36.40 2.82 4.60
CA TYR A 163 -35.73 2.03 5.64
C TYR A 163 -35.84 0.52 5.36
N GLY A 164 -34.68 -0.12 5.19
CA GLY A 164 -34.58 -1.58 5.07
C GLY A 164 -34.97 -2.17 3.71
N LEU A 165 -35.09 -1.37 2.64
CA LEU A 165 -35.29 -1.87 1.28
C LEU A 165 -34.07 -1.59 0.40
N SER A 166 -33.74 -2.53 -0.48
CA SER A 166 -32.72 -2.36 -1.52
C SER A 166 -33.36 -1.90 -2.82
N TYR A 167 -32.56 -1.30 -3.70
CA TYR A 167 -32.91 -1.08 -5.10
C TYR A 167 -32.53 -2.32 -5.90
N VAL A 168 -33.47 -2.86 -6.67
CA VAL A 168 -33.28 -4.07 -7.48
C VAL A 168 -33.51 -3.74 -8.95
N SER A 169 -32.65 -4.24 -9.84
CA SER A 169 -32.76 -4.07 -11.28
C SER A 169 -33.30 -5.34 -11.94
N ASP A 170 -34.44 -5.26 -12.61
CA ASP A 170 -34.94 -6.32 -13.50
C ASP A 170 -35.13 -5.76 -14.93
N GLY A 171 -34.35 -6.27 -15.88
CA GLY A 171 -34.42 -5.84 -17.28
C GLY A 171 -34.22 -4.34 -17.50
N GLY A 172 -33.45 -3.67 -16.62
CA GLY A 172 -33.19 -2.23 -16.64
C GLY A 172 -34.27 -1.37 -15.97
N THR A 173 -35.29 -1.97 -15.36
CA THR A 173 -36.25 -1.27 -14.51
C THR A 173 -35.82 -1.39 -13.05
N VAL A 174 -35.66 -0.25 -12.38
CA VAL A 174 -35.28 -0.19 -10.96
C VAL A 174 -36.54 -0.15 -10.09
N SER A 175 -36.66 -1.08 -9.15
CA SER A 175 -37.70 -1.12 -8.11
C SER A 175 -37.10 -1.27 -6.72
N LYS A 176 -37.92 -1.30 -5.67
CA LYS A 176 -37.48 -1.55 -4.29
C LYS A 176 -38.03 -2.87 -3.77
N ASP A 177 -37.18 -3.67 -3.14
CA ASP A 177 -37.57 -4.94 -2.51
C ASP A 177 -36.79 -5.17 -1.21
N ASN A 178 -37.08 -6.26 -0.51
CA ASN A 178 -36.32 -6.70 0.65
C ASN A 178 -34.90 -7.10 0.21
N PRO A 179 -33.86 -6.75 1.01
CA PRO A 179 -32.50 -7.06 0.64
C PRO A 179 -32.22 -8.56 0.54
N THR A 180 -31.53 -8.98 -0.52
CA THR A 180 -31.18 -10.39 -0.78
C THR A 180 -29.71 -10.58 -1.16
N PRO A 181 -28.74 -10.04 -0.40
CA PRO A 181 -27.34 -10.06 -0.81
C PRO A 181 -26.85 -11.48 -1.06
N GLY A 182 -26.38 -11.72 -2.28
CA GLY A 182 -25.77 -12.97 -2.72
C GLY A 182 -26.79 -14.04 -3.11
N ARG A 183 -28.04 -13.64 -3.33
CA ARG A 183 -29.17 -14.53 -3.63
C ARG A 183 -30.02 -13.94 -4.76
N ALA A 184 -30.86 -14.78 -5.36
CA ALA A 184 -31.85 -14.30 -6.30
C ALA A 184 -32.93 -13.48 -5.56
N THR A 185 -33.53 -12.53 -6.27
CA THR A 185 -34.51 -11.58 -5.72
C THR A 185 -35.80 -12.25 -5.23
N ASP A 186 -36.05 -13.51 -5.62
CA ASP A 186 -37.18 -14.33 -5.18
C ASP A 186 -36.82 -15.27 -4.01
N TYR A 187 -35.66 -15.09 -3.36
CA TYR A 187 -35.25 -15.88 -2.20
C TYR A 187 -36.17 -15.65 -0.99
N THR A 188 -36.74 -16.74 -0.46
CA THR A 188 -37.75 -16.68 0.62
C THR A 188 -37.34 -17.38 1.92
N GLU A 189 -36.15 -18.01 1.96
CA GLU A 189 -35.65 -18.69 3.16
C GLU A 189 -35.06 -17.67 4.16
N PRO A 190 -34.90 -18.05 5.45
CA PRO A 190 -34.24 -17.18 6.42
C PRO A 190 -32.86 -16.75 5.94
N TYR A 191 -32.53 -15.49 6.18
CA TYR A 191 -31.24 -14.93 5.81
C TYR A 191 -30.09 -15.60 6.58
N THR A 192 -29.01 -15.87 5.86
CA THR A 192 -27.70 -16.22 6.39
C THR A 192 -26.67 -15.39 5.65
N VAL A 193 -25.59 -15.00 6.33
CA VAL A 193 -24.46 -14.29 5.71
C VAL A 193 -24.03 -15.00 4.41
N PRO A 194 -23.85 -14.28 3.29
CA PRO A 194 -23.49 -14.87 2.02
C PRO A 194 -22.09 -15.46 2.06
N ASP A 195 -21.91 -16.63 1.42
CA ASP A 195 -20.58 -17.25 1.23
C ASP A 195 -19.79 -16.60 0.08
N ASN A 196 -20.43 -15.72 -0.70
CA ASN A 196 -19.94 -15.09 -1.93
C ASN A 196 -19.65 -13.58 -1.75
N ILE A 197 -19.16 -13.22 -0.56
CA ILE A 197 -18.63 -11.88 -0.29
C ILE A 197 -17.28 -11.73 -0.99
N VAL A 198 -17.13 -10.64 -1.74
CA VAL A 198 -15.92 -10.33 -2.47
C VAL A 198 -15.43 -8.96 -2.06
N LYS A 199 -14.17 -8.89 -1.63
CA LYS A 199 -13.48 -7.62 -1.35
C LYS A 199 -13.39 -6.77 -2.61
N CYS A 200 -13.21 -5.45 -2.46
CA CYS A 200 -12.96 -4.58 -3.60
C CYS A 200 -11.88 -3.58 -3.23
N TYR A 201 -10.77 -3.60 -3.96
CA TYR A 201 -9.55 -2.92 -3.57
C TYR A 201 -9.45 -1.56 -4.24
N LYS A 202 -9.15 -0.50 -3.50
CA LYS A 202 -8.94 0.82 -4.11
C LYS A 202 -7.80 0.77 -5.11
N LEU A 203 -7.98 1.46 -6.23
CA LEU A 203 -6.90 1.65 -7.19
C LEU A 203 -5.90 2.64 -6.61
N SER A 204 -4.66 2.21 -6.40
CA SER A 204 -3.57 3.15 -6.12
C SER A 204 -3.52 4.19 -7.24
N ASN A 205 -3.49 5.47 -6.85
CA ASN A 205 -3.60 6.61 -7.75
C ASN A 205 -2.67 6.46 -8.97
N THR A 206 -3.26 6.11 -10.12
CA THR A 206 -2.55 6.04 -11.40
C THR A 206 -2.57 7.40 -12.10
N ASP A 207 -2.24 8.48 -11.39
CA ASP A 207 -1.70 9.67 -12.06
C ASP A 207 -0.29 9.41 -12.65
N SER A 208 0.08 8.14 -12.73
CA SER A 208 1.13 7.48 -13.49
C SER A 208 1.22 7.85 -14.98
N SER A 209 0.32 8.69 -15.49
CA SER A 209 0.35 9.24 -16.87
C SER A 209 1.60 10.06 -17.19
N ARG A 210 2.44 10.37 -16.20
CA ARG A 210 3.65 11.18 -16.37
C ARG A 210 4.86 10.30 -16.62
N ALA A 211 5.39 10.39 -17.83
CA ALA A 211 6.66 9.78 -18.18
C ALA A 211 7.82 10.73 -17.80
N PHE A 212 8.92 10.21 -17.29
CA PHE A 212 10.14 10.99 -17.04
C PHE A 212 11.39 10.12 -17.08
N LEU A 213 12.53 10.75 -17.30
CA LEU A 213 13.84 10.11 -17.34
C LEU A 213 14.69 10.61 -16.19
N LEU A 214 15.08 9.72 -15.29
CA LEU A 214 16.07 10.03 -14.24
C LEU A 214 17.48 9.72 -14.74
N LYS A 215 18.42 10.64 -14.50
CA LYS A 215 19.85 10.48 -14.83
C LYS A 215 20.71 10.61 -13.58
N GLY A 216 21.55 9.61 -13.33
CA GLY A 216 22.40 9.52 -12.14
C GLY A 216 23.16 8.20 -12.07
N ARG A 217 23.81 7.90 -10.93
CA ARG A 217 24.41 6.57 -10.70
C ARG A 217 23.29 5.59 -10.36
N VAL A 218 23.12 4.51 -11.12
CA VAL A 218 22.02 3.54 -10.89
C VAL A 218 22.56 2.30 -10.18
N VAL A 219 22.01 2.00 -9.02
CA VAL A 219 22.27 0.78 -8.24
C VAL A 219 21.11 -0.17 -8.45
N THR A 220 21.30 -1.19 -9.27
CA THR A 220 20.16 -2.02 -9.73
C THR A 220 19.65 -3.02 -8.70
N MET A 221 20.48 -3.36 -7.71
CA MET A 221 20.26 -4.47 -6.75
C MET A 221 20.02 -5.84 -7.41
N ASP A 222 20.54 -6.04 -8.62
CA ASP A 222 20.61 -7.36 -9.27
C ASP A 222 21.93 -8.11 -9.01
N GLY A 223 22.73 -7.59 -8.08
CA GLY A 223 24.07 -8.06 -7.76
C GLY A 223 25.01 -6.93 -7.36
N GLU A 224 26.00 -7.23 -6.52
CA GLU A 224 26.94 -6.28 -5.91
C GLU A 224 27.72 -5.40 -6.91
N THR A 225 27.95 -5.88 -8.13
CA THR A 225 28.70 -5.13 -9.15
C THR A 225 27.82 -4.49 -10.21
N ASN A 226 26.48 -4.65 -10.12
CA ASN A 226 25.54 -4.15 -11.11
C ASN A 226 25.17 -2.68 -10.85
N VAL A 227 26.19 -1.82 -10.98
CA VAL A 227 26.13 -0.38 -10.77
C VAL A 227 26.46 0.33 -12.09
N ILE A 228 25.58 1.24 -12.52
CA ILE A 228 25.74 2.05 -13.72
C ILE A 228 26.08 3.48 -13.31
N ASN A 229 27.37 3.82 -13.28
CA ASN A 229 27.84 5.12 -12.77
C ASN A 229 27.28 6.35 -13.50
N ASN A 230 26.94 6.22 -14.78
CA ASN A 230 26.27 7.26 -15.57
C ASN A 230 25.04 6.64 -16.22
N GLY A 231 24.03 6.31 -15.43
CA GLY A 231 22.85 5.60 -15.85
C GLY A 231 21.66 6.50 -16.18
N ASN A 232 20.67 5.88 -16.80
CA ASN A 232 19.38 6.46 -17.13
C ASN A 232 18.30 5.45 -16.73
N VAL A 233 17.26 5.91 -16.05
CA VAL A 233 16.08 5.11 -15.68
C VAL A 233 14.87 5.80 -16.28
N MET A 234 14.23 5.15 -17.24
CA MET A 234 13.04 5.67 -17.90
C MET A 234 11.78 5.16 -17.20
N ILE A 235 10.93 6.08 -16.75
CA ILE A 235 9.65 5.80 -16.11
C ILE A 235 8.52 6.21 -17.06
N ARG A 236 7.50 5.36 -17.21
CA ARG A 236 6.24 5.68 -17.89
C ARG A 236 5.14 4.78 -17.33
N ASP A 237 3.95 5.33 -17.13
CA ASP A 237 2.77 4.58 -16.67
C ASP A 237 3.05 3.81 -15.36
N GLY A 238 3.86 4.44 -14.50
CA GLY A 238 4.21 3.92 -13.18
C GLY A 238 5.26 2.80 -13.18
N LYS A 239 5.80 2.45 -14.35
CA LYS A 239 6.78 1.39 -14.53
C LYS A 239 8.10 1.90 -15.10
N ILE A 240 9.16 1.17 -14.79
CA ILE A 240 10.45 1.32 -15.44
C ILE A 240 10.35 0.68 -16.83
N THR A 241 10.48 1.48 -17.89
CA THR A 241 10.44 0.99 -19.27
C THR A 241 11.83 0.79 -19.87
N GLY A 242 12.88 1.25 -19.20
CA GLY A 242 14.26 1.00 -19.63
C GLY A 242 15.30 1.49 -18.63
N VAL A 243 16.42 0.77 -18.57
CA VAL A 243 17.60 1.12 -17.77
C VAL A 243 18.86 0.97 -18.65
N TRP A 244 19.68 2.01 -18.76
CA TRP A 244 20.91 1.93 -19.59
C TRP A 244 21.99 2.92 -19.17
N ALA A 245 23.24 2.58 -19.49
CA ALA A 245 24.37 3.50 -19.37
C ALA A 245 24.31 4.59 -20.44
N SER A 246 24.65 5.83 -20.08
CA SER A 246 24.57 7.02 -20.95
C SER A 246 25.48 6.94 -22.18
N ASN A 247 26.51 6.10 -22.14
CA ASN A 247 27.38 5.82 -23.29
C ASN A 247 26.85 4.71 -24.21
N ASN A 248 25.71 4.11 -23.88
CA ASN A 248 25.01 3.11 -24.68
C ASN A 248 23.75 3.72 -25.30
N ASN A 249 23.23 3.08 -26.34
CA ASN A 249 21.92 3.43 -26.88
C ASN A 249 20.81 3.01 -25.90
N PRO A 250 19.70 3.77 -25.82
CA PRO A 250 18.51 3.34 -25.10
C PRO A 250 18.01 1.97 -25.60
N PRO A 251 17.42 1.13 -24.73
CA PRO A 251 16.77 -0.10 -25.15
C PRO A 251 15.70 0.13 -26.21
N ALA A 252 15.47 -0.86 -27.08
CA ALA A 252 14.41 -0.78 -28.08
C ALA A 252 13.03 -0.72 -27.39
N GLY A 253 12.14 0.15 -27.88
CA GLY A 253 10.79 0.31 -27.34
C GLY A 253 10.64 1.42 -26.29
N VAL A 254 11.73 2.02 -25.83
CA VAL A 254 11.66 3.21 -24.96
C VAL A 254 11.04 4.39 -25.71
N ASP A 255 9.97 4.95 -25.14
CA ASP A 255 9.22 6.09 -25.69
C ASP A 255 9.58 7.42 -25.00
N PHE A 256 10.26 8.30 -25.73
CA PHE A 256 10.70 9.62 -25.28
C PHE A 256 9.66 10.74 -25.51
N THR A 257 8.43 10.42 -25.90
CA THR A 257 7.37 11.41 -26.13
C THR A 257 6.96 12.09 -24.82
N ASP A 258 7.06 13.41 -24.76
CA ASP A 258 6.69 14.22 -23.59
C ASP A 258 7.39 13.81 -22.28
N VAL A 259 8.67 13.42 -22.37
CA VAL A 259 9.48 12.94 -21.25
C VAL A 259 10.41 14.06 -20.73
N PRO A 260 10.10 14.74 -19.61
CA PRO A 260 11.07 15.54 -18.89
C PRO A 260 12.30 14.70 -18.48
N ILE A 261 13.48 15.29 -18.63
CA ILE A 261 14.74 14.73 -18.18
C ILE A 261 15.09 15.39 -16.84
N VAL A 262 15.23 14.59 -15.81
CA VAL A 262 15.68 15.01 -14.48
C VAL A 262 17.13 14.59 -14.33
N GLU A 263 18.02 15.56 -14.35
CA GLU A 263 19.42 15.38 -13.96
C GLU A 263 19.47 15.38 -12.45
N THR A 264 19.58 14.20 -11.83
CA THR A 264 19.54 14.13 -10.37
C THR A 264 20.90 14.39 -9.73
N ASP A 265 22.00 14.17 -10.47
CA ASP A 265 23.38 14.14 -9.97
C ASP A 265 23.61 13.18 -8.76
N GLY A 266 22.58 12.44 -8.37
CA GLY A 266 22.52 11.52 -7.25
C GLY A 266 22.72 10.06 -7.64
N THR A 267 22.54 9.20 -6.65
CA THR A 267 22.52 7.75 -6.79
C THR A 267 21.09 7.25 -6.64
N ILE A 268 20.62 6.49 -7.62
CA ILE A 268 19.27 5.94 -7.75
C ILE A 268 19.30 4.48 -7.26
N TYR A 269 18.47 4.18 -6.27
CA TYR A 269 18.26 2.86 -5.69
C TYR A 269 16.80 2.43 -5.88
N PRO A 270 16.49 1.12 -5.77
CA PRO A 270 15.13 0.71 -5.49
C PRO A 270 14.64 1.42 -4.24
N GLY A 271 13.34 1.72 -4.19
CA GLY A 271 12.70 2.21 -2.98
C GLY A 271 12.91 1.25 -1.82
N LEU A 272 13.07 1.80 -0.61
CA LEU A 272 13.25 0.99 0.58
C LEU A 272 11.92 0.33 0.96
N ILE A 273 11.97 -0.87 1.53
CA ILE A 273 10.78 -1.64 1.94
C ILE A 273 10.87 -1.96 3.43
N ASP A 274 9.86 -1.49 4.17
CA ASP A 274 9.68 -1.72 5.60
C ASP A 274 8.77 -2.93 5.84
N LEU A 275 9.32 -4.04 6.30
CA LEU A 275 8.54 -5.26 6.57
C LEU A 275 8.05 -5.38 8.02
N HIS A 276 8.32 -4.39 8.86
CA HIS A 276 7.84 -4.45 10.24
C HIS A 276 7.73 -3.04 10.84
N ASN A 277 6.48 -2.55 10.90
CA ASN A 277 6.16 -1.30 11.56
C ASN A 277 4.88 -1.43 12.44
N HIS A 278 4.58 -0.40 13.22
CA HIS A 278 3.26 -0.16 13.81
C HIS A 278 2.91 1.30 13.56
N VAL A 279 2.56 1.60 12.32
CA VAL A 279 2.60 2.93 11.69
C VAL A 279 1.84 3.99 12.49
N HIS A 280 0.72 3.60 13.08
CA HIS A 280 -0.14 4.46 13.89
C HIS A 280 0.51 4.97 15.19
N TYR A 281 1.66 4.44 15.59
CA TYR A 281 2.47 4.96 16.70
C TYR A 281 3.58 5.93 16.27
N ASN A 282 3.86 6.12 14.98
CA ASN A 282 5.05 6.85 14.51
C ASN A 282 5.01 8.38 14.74
N HIS A 283 3.83 8.91 15.05
CA HIS A 283 3.68 10.28 15.57
C HIS A 283 4.25 10.46 16.99
N ILE A 284 4.49 9.37 17.72
CA ILE A 284 5.03 9.37 19.08
C ILE A 284 6.57 9.36 18.98
N PRO A 285 7.27 10.26 19.69
CA PRO A 285 8.73 10.24 19.73
C PRO A 285 9.25 8.98 20.42
N LEU A 286 10.57 8.76 20.35
CA LEU A 286 11.24 7.75 21.15
C LEU A 286 10.80 7.85 22.61
N TRP A 287 10.37 6.71 23.15
CA TRP A 287 9.84 6.58 24.48
C TRP A 287 10.98 6.72 25.48
N ASP A 288 10.94 7.80 26.25
CA ASP A 288 11.82 7.98 27.40
C ASP A 288 11.26 7.17 28.57
N PHE A 289 11.54 5.86 28.56
CA PHE A 289 11.06 4.95 29.60
C PHE A 289 12.15 4.65 30.62
N GLU A 290 11.74 4.62 31.89
CA GLU A 290 12.52 3.95 32.92
C GLU A 290 12.09 2.49 32.99
N VAL A 291 13.05 1.57 32.85
CA VAL A 291 12.85 0.16 33.18
C VAL A 291 12.58 0.04 34.68
N HIS A 292 11.31 0.10 35.04
CA HIS A 292 10.75 0.10 36.39
C HIS A 292 10.59 -1.32 36.99
N LEU A 293 11.19 -2.32 36.33
CA LEU A 293 11.28 -3.68 36.84
C LEU A 293 12.19 -3.74 38.07
N SER A 294 11.85 -4.60 39.03
CA SER A 294 12.79 -4.93 40.12
C SER A 294 14.07 -5.53 39.54
N ASP A 295 15.21 -5.44 40.25
CA ASP A 295 16.46 -6.07 39.80
C ASP A 295 16.30 -7.60 39.56
N SER A 296 15.32 -8.23 40.21
CA SER A 296 14.97 -9.65 39.97
C SER A 296 14.12 -9.92 38.72
N GLN A 297 13.59 -8.88 38.08
CA GLN A 297 12.76 -8.96 36.88
C GLN A 297 13.46 -8.40 35.63
N LYS A 298 14.52 -7.61 35.80
CA LYS A 298 15.37 -7.17 34.69
C LYS A 298 16.13 -8.36 34.11
N SER A 299 16.29 -8.36 32.80
CA SER A 299 17.16 -9.32 32.12
C SER A 299 18.63 -9.09 32.49
N GLU A 300 19.50 -10.08 32.20
CA GLU A 300 20.95 -9.92 32.43
C GLU A 300 21.54 -8.85 31.48
N GLU A 301 20.87 -8.64 30.36
CA GLU A 301 21.15 -7.70 29.28
C GLU A 301 20.74 -6.26 29.66
N GLY A 302 19.98 -6.08 30.74
CA GLY A 302 19.66 -4.78 31.34
C GLY A 302 18.33 -4.15 30.90
N GLY A 303 17.58 -4.82 30.03
CA GLY A 303 16.25 -4.41 29.58
C GLY A 303 15.11 -5.21 30.22
N TYR A 304 13.94 -5.14 29.57
CA TYR A 304 12.86 -6.10 29.76
C TYR A 304 13.33 -7.51 29.34
N THR A 305 12.79 -8.52 29.98
CA THR A 305 13.01 -9.93 29.64
C THR A 305 12.34 -10.31 28.32
N ASN A 306 11.12 -9.82 28.09
CA ASN A 306 10.33 -10.12 26.89
C ASN A 306 9.18 -9.11 26.71
N ARG A 307 8.49 -9.22 25.57
CA ARG A 307 7.42 -8.30 25.18
C ARG A 307 6.23 -8.19 26.13
N TYR A 308 6.03 -9.16 27.01
CA TYR A 308 4.88 -9.19 27.92
C TYR A 308 5.04 -8.27 29.15
N GLN A 309 6.16 -7.56 29.27
CA GLN A 309 6.48 -6.75 30.44
C GLN A 309 6.28 -5.25 30.25
N TRP A 310 6.68 -4.68 29.10
CA TRP A 310 6.75 -3.22 28.93
C TRP A 310 5.37 -2.54 28.96
N GLY A 311 4.31 -3.24 28.53
CA GLY A 311 2.93 -2.77 28.67
C GLY A 311 2.47 -2.51 30.11
N ASN A 312 3.18 -3.06 31.11
CA ASN A 312 2.92 -2.82 32.53
C ASN A 312 3.66 -1.59 33.09
N ASN A 313 4.42 -0.87 32.26
CA ASN A 313 5.04 0.39 32.70
C ASN A 313 4.00 1.40 33.11
N TRP A 314 4.24 2.06 34.24
CA TRP A 314 3.33 3.04 34.80
C TRP A 314 3.08 4.20 33.83
N ASP A 315 4.05 4.52 32.97
CA ASP A 315 3.96 5.54 31.95
C ASP A 315 3.57 5.00 30.56
N TYR A 316 3.50 3.68 30.35
CA TYR A 316 3.10 3.10 29.06
C TYR A 316 1.71 3.58 28.62
N GLY A 317 0.76 3.63 29.56
CA GLY A 317 -0.58 4.18 29.30
C GLY A 317 -0.50 5.64 28.80
N PRO A 318 -0.01 6.58 29.63
CA PRO A 318 0.13 7.99 29.26
C PRO A 318 0.98 8.28 28.01
N SER A 319 2.13 7.60 27.86
CA SER A 319 3.13 7.91 26.84
C SER A 319 2.81 7.24 25.50
N ILE A 320 2.14 6.08 25.50
CA ILE A 320 1.94 5.26 24.30
C ILE A 320 0.45 5.07 24.00
N THR A 321 -0.26 4.35 24.88
CA THR A 321 -1.63 3.90 24.59
C THR A 321 -2.58 5.09 24.47
N TRP A 322 -2.52 6.04 25.40
CA TRP A 322 -3.40 7.20 25.40
C TRP A 322 -3.09 8.16 24.26
N MET A 323 -1.82 8.26 23.84
CA MET A 323 -1.42 9.09 22.70
C MET A 323 -2.07 8.57 21.42
N LYS A 324 -1.90 7.28 21.10
CA LYS A 324 -2.61 6.62 19.99
C LYS A 324 -4.13 6.80 20.11
N THR A 325 -4.71 6.33 21.22
CA THR A 325 -6.17 6.21 21.35
C THR A 325 -6.87 7.57 21.28
N ASN A 326 -6.31 8.62 21.88
CA ASN A 326 -6.94 9.93 21.83
C ASN A 326 -6.88 10.53 20.42
N ILE A 327 -5.82 10.28 19.64
CA ILE A 327 -5.70 10.77 18.25
C ILE A 327 -6.71 10.07 17.35
N GLN A 328 -6.83 8.74 17.48
CA GLN A 328 -7.69 7.95 16.60
C GLN A 328 -9.20 7.98 16.97
N SER A 329 -9.55 8.25 18.23
CA SER A 329 -10.94 8.12 18.67
C SER A 329 -11.83 9.25 18.13
N SER A 330 -12.97 8.89 17.55
CA SER A 330 -13.97 9.83 17.00
C SER A 330 -14.63 10.75 18.03
N TYR A 331 -14.63 10.37 19.30
CA TYR A 331 -15.11 11.23 20.41
C TYR A 331 -13.99 12.06 21.04
N ARG A 332 -12.79 12.06 20.46
CA ARG A 332 -11.59 12.78 20.91
C ARG A 332 -11.10 13.73 19.81
N TRP A 333 -10.01 13.38 19.12
CA TRP A 333 -9.45 14.18 18.04
C TRP A 333 -9.93 13.74 16.67
N ASP A 334 -10.36 12.48 16.48
CA ASP A 334 -10.86 11.96 15.20
C ASP A 334 -9.88 12.15 14.04
N MET A 335 -8.58 11.97 14.32
CA MET A 335 -7.46 12.30 13.43
C MET A 335 -6.67 11.06 12.99
N ALA A 336 -7.36 9.95 12.78
CA ALA A 336 -6.69 8.71 12.39
C ALA A 336 -6.07 8.81 10.97
N SER A 337 -6.72 9.53 10.05
CA SER A 337 -6.20 9.81 8.70
C SER A 337 -4.91 10.61 8.73
N GLU A 338 -4.93 11.73 9.45
CA GLU A 338 -3.82 12.68 9.57
C GLU A 338 -2.63 12.02 10.26
N GLN A 339 -2.88 11.23 11.31
CA GLN A 339 -1.84 10.46 12.01
C GLN A 339 -1.09 9.53 11.07
N MET A 340 -1.81 8.84 10.19
CA MET A 340 -1.24 7.85 9.30
C MET A 340 -0.53 8.50 8.12
N LYS A 341 -1.11 9.54 7.51
CA LYS A 341 -0.41 10.33 6.48
C LYS A 341 0.87 10.97 7.03
N TYR A 342 0.84 11.48 8.25
CA TYR A 342 2.05 12.00 8.90
C TYR A 342 3.13 10.91 9.00
N ALA A 343 2.76 9.69 9.41
CA ALA A 343 3.68 8.56 9.47
C ALA A 343 4.19 8.14 8.09
N GLU A 344 3.34 8.17 7.05
CA GLU A 344 3.78 7.91 5.68
C GLU A 344 4.76 8.98 5.16
N VAL A 345 4.55 10.27 5.51
CA VAL A 345 5.51 11.34 5.20
C VAL A 345 6.87 11.04 5.86
N GLN A 346 6.88 10.58 7.12
CA GLN A 346 8.11 10.15 7.77
C GLN A 346 8.79 8.98 7.02
N ALA A 347 8.02 8.05 6.45
CA ALA A 347 8.54 6.94 5.68
C ALA A 347 9.14 7.37 4.33
N VAL A 348 8.37 8.10 3.49
CA VAL A 348 8.85 8.54 2.16
C VAL A 348 9.99 9.55 2.27
N SER A 349 10.09 10.29 3.38
CA SER A 349 11.23 11.16 3.67
C SER A 349 12.56 10.42 3.86
N GLY A 350 12.50 9.11 4.16
CA GLY A 350 13.65 8.21 4.18
C GLY A 350 13.77 7.33 2.93
N GLY A 351 12.96 7.55 1.90
CA GLY A 351 12.95 6.71 0.70
C GLY A 351 12.21 5.39 0.85
N VAL A 352 11.40 5.21 1.89
CA VAL A 352 10.55 4.03 2.05
C VAL A 352 9.34 4.16 1.12
N THR A 353 9.13 3.13 0.30
CA THR A 353 8.10 3.09 -0.75
C THR A 353 7.00 2.06 -0.47
N ALA A 354 7.26 1.13 0.46
CA ALA A 354 6.30 0.19 0.97
C ALA A 354 6.56 -0.08 2.45
N MET A 355 5.49 -0.23 3.24
CA MET A 355 5.56 -0.57 4.65
C MET A 355 4.47 -1.55 5.10
N GLN A 356 4.81 -2.47 6.00
CA GLN A 356 3.88 -3.28 6.79
C GLN A 356 3.58 -2.54 8.11
N GLY A 357 2.41 -2.75 8.73
CA GLY A 357 2.14 -2.29 10.09
C GLY A 357 0.96 -1.33 10.25
N SER A 358 0.10 -1.24 9.24
CA SER A 358 -1.11 -0.42 9.33
C SER A 358 -2.14 -1.07 10.24
N PRO A 359 -2.98 -0.28 10.95
CA PRO A 359 -4.02 -0.83 11.79
C PRO A 359 -5.04 -1.64 10.96
N SER A 360 -5.42 -2.83 11.46
CA SER A 360 -6.25 -3.81 10.73
C SER A 360 -7.75 -3.50 10.68
N SER A 361 -8.19 -2.33 11.14
CA SER A 361 -9.61 -1.97 11.20
C SER A 361 -9.90 -0.56 10.66
N GLY A 362 -10.75 -0.50 9.64
CA GLY A 362 -11.73 0.57 9.46
C GLY A 362 -11.30 1.84 8.73
N THR A 363 -10.20 1.88 7.98
CA THR A 363 -9.69 3.18 7.53
C THR A 363 -8.80 3.17 6.27
N GLN A 364 -9.37 2.87 5.11
CA GLN A 364 -8.65 2.87 3.82
C GLN A 364 -8.36 4.30 3.27
N ALA A 365 -8.48 5.36 4.09
CA ALA A 365 -8.25 6.76 3.67
C ALA A 365 -6.76 7.17 3.70
N TRP A 366 -5.86 6.27 4.06
CA TRP A 366 -4.41 6.53 4.20
C TRP A 366 -3.53 5.31 3.96
N ASP A 367 -4.12 4.22 3.45
CA ASP A 367 -3.46 2.92 3.36
C ASP A 367 -2.58 2.78 2.10
N SER A 368 -2.59 3.77 1.21
CA SER A 368 -1.85 3.73 -0.06
C SER A 368 -1.60 5.11 -0.67
N ILE A 369 -1.57 6.18 0.16
CA ILE A 369 -1.45 7.54 -0.37
C ILE A 369 -0.01 7.83 -0.79
N LEU A 370 0.94 7.58 0.09
CA LEU A 370 2.35 7.94 -0.12
C LEU A 370 3.24 6.72 -0.26
N SER A 371 3.11 5.76 0.65
CA SER A 371 3.85 4.51 0.65
C SER A 371 2.86 3.37 0.56
N ARG A 372 3.20 2.31 -0.16
CA ARG A 372 2.32 1.13 -0.24
C ARG A 372 2.16 0.51 1.15
N ASN A 373 0.96 0.10 1.49
CA ASN A 373 0.76 -0.84 2.58
C ASN A 373 0.99 -2.27 2.05
N VAL A 374 1.99 -2.96 2.58
CA VAL A 374 2.35 -4.33 2.19
C VAL A 374 1.19 -5.30 2.43
N GLU A 375 0.37 -5.06 3.45
CA GLU A 375 -0.70 -5.95 3.89
C GLU A 375 -1.95 -5.88 3.02
N LEU A 376 -1.98 -4.96 2.06
CA LEU A 376 -3.11 -4.76 1.15
C LEU A 376 -2.84 -5.26 -0.25
N TYR A 377 -3.87 -5.16 -1.09
CA TYR A 377 -3.79 -5.55 -2.49
C TYR A 377 -2.75 -4.73 -3.24
N ASN A 378 -1.68 -5.41 -3.67
CA ASN A 378 -0.63 -4.83 -4.49
C ASN A 378 -0.35 -5.77 -5.66
N PHE A 379 -0.04 -5.18 -6.81
CA PHE A 379 0.45 -5.93 -7.98
C PHE A 379 -0.46 -7.08 -8.46
N GLY A 380 -1.76 -7.01 -8.17
CA GLY A 380 -2.68 -8.07 -8.51
C GLY A 380 -2.83 -9.17 -7.45
N GLN A 381 -2.31 -8.98 -6.23
CA GLN A 381 -2.18 -10.02 -5.20
C GLN A 381 -2.67 -9.50 -3.84
N ASP A 382 -3.30 -10.37 -3.03
CA ASP A 382 -3.77 -10.12 -1.64
C ASP A 382 -3.43 -11.33 -0.74
N GLY A 383 -2.20 -11.82 -0.82
CA GLY A 383 -1.76 -13.02 -0.10
C GLY A 383 -1.02 -12.74 1.19
N ILE A 384 -1.20 -11.55 1.78
CA ILE A 384 -0.46 -11.17 3.00
C ILE A 384 -1.34 -11.41 4.23
N SER A 385 -0.77 -12.01 5.26
CA SER A 385 -1.42 -12.24 6.55
C SER A 385 -0.51 -11.77 7.68
N THR A 386 -1.09 -11.19 8.73
CA THR A 386 -0.32 -10.63 9.85
C THR A 386 -0.89 -11.07 11.19
N CYS A 387 0.01 -11.37 12.12
CA CYS A 387 -0.27 -11.65 13.52
C CYS A 387 0.63 -10.80 14.42
N ALA A 388 0.19 -9.57 14.73
CA ALA A 388 0.90 -8.72 15.70
C ALA A 388 0.64 -9.14 17.16
N VAL A 389 -0.60 -9.51 17.49
CA VAL A 389 -1.04 -9.80 18.88
C VAL A 389 -1.95 -11.05 18.97
N CYS A 390 -1.85 -11.99 18.03
CA CYS A 390 -2.86 -13.06 17.89
C CYS A 390 -2.62 -14.34 18.73
N GLY A 391 -1.65 -14.35 19.65
CA GLY A 391 -1.38 -15.52 20.50
C GLY A 391 -0.94 -16.76 19.73
N ALA A 392 -0.22 -16.62 18.61
CA ALA A 392 0.11 -17.75 17.73
C ALA A 392 0.83 -18.93 18.42
N ALA A 393 1.53 -18.67 19.54
CA ALA A 393 2.18 -19.68 20.37
C ALA A 393 1.19 -20.48 21.24
N ASP A 394 0.00 -19.94 21.55
CA ASP A 394 -0.98 -20.54 22.47
C ASP A 394 -1.53 -21.89 21.97
N ASP A 395 -1.78 -22.82 22.90
CA ASP A 395 -2.17 -24.20 22.59
C ASP A 395 -3.45 -24.34 21.73
N ASP A 396 -4.36 -23.38 21.83
CA ASP A 396 -5.63 -23.36 21.09
C ASP A 396 -5.55 -22.65 19.73
N TYR A 397 -4.45 -21.95 19.44
CA TYR A 397 -4.20 -21.39 18.12
C TYR A 397 -3.81 -22.50 17.13
N THR A 398 -4.66 -22.73 16.13
CA THR A 398 -4.43 -23.79 15.13
C THR A 398 -3.70 -23.30 13.87
N GLY A 399 -3.88 -22.03 13.48
CA GLY A 399 -3.36 -21.48 12.22
C GLY A 399 -3.77 -22.25 10.95
N SER A 400 -4.83 -23.06 11.02
CA SER A 400 -5.26 -23.95 9.92
C SER A 400 -5.62 -23.21 8.62
N HIS A 401 -6.09 -21.96 8.72
CA HIS A 401 -6.35 -21.12 7.56
C HIS A 401 -5.05 -20.76 6.82
N LEU A 402 -3.97 -20.41 7.53
CA LEU A 402 -2.66 -20.10 6.95
C LEU A 402 -2.07 -21.32 6.23
N ILE A 403 -2.14 -22.49 6.87
CA ILE A 403 -1.69 -23.75 6.27
C ILE A 403 -2.48 -24.03 4.98
N SER A 404 -3.80 -23.86 4.99
CA SER A 404 -4.63 -24.04 3.80
C SER A 404 -4.31 -23.01 2.70
N GLN A 405 -3.96 -21.77 3.04
CA GLN A 405 -3.57 -20.75 2.07
C GLN A 405 -2.19 -21.05 1.46
N SER A 406 -1.22 -21.49 2.26
CA SER A 406 0.09 -21.96 1.77
C SER A 406 -0.07 -23.17 0.84
N GLU A 407 -0.83 -24.20 1.25
CA GLU A 407 -1.07 -25.40 0.43
C GLU A 407 -1.78 -25.11 -0.91
N SER A 408 -2.58 -24.05 -0.97
CA SER A 408 -3.27 -23.60 -2.19
C SER A 408 -2.47 -22.58 -3.02
N GLY A 409 -1.33 -22.10 -2.50
CA GLY A 409 -0.49 -21.09 -3.14
C GLY A 409 -1.09 -19.68 -3.16
N THR A 410 -2.03 -19.40 -2.24
CA THR A 410 -2.66 -18.08 -2.10
C THR A 410 -2.05 -17.24 -0.98
N LEU A 411 -1.16 -17.83 -0.17
CA LEU A 411 -0.36 -17.09 0.80
C LEU A 411 0.96 -16.65 0.13
N ASN A 412 1.27 -15.37 0.23
CA ASN A 412 2.53 -14.78 -0.18
C ASN A 412 3.47 -14.57 1.00
N ALA A 413 2.92 -14.10 2.13
CA ALA A 413 3.68 -13.94 3.37
C ALA A 413 2.77 -13.97 4.61
N TRP A 414 3.30 -14.49 5.70
CA TRP A 414 2.72 -14.45 7.04
C TRP A 414 3.68 -13.80 8.03
N PHE A 415 3.36 -12.57 8.43
CA PHE A 415 4.12 -11.80 9.42
C PHE A 415 3.72 -12.20 10.83
N VAL A 416 4.70 -12.55 11.67
CA VAL A 416 4.45 -12.92 13.07
C VAL A 416 5.55 -12.43 14.01
N HIS A 417 5.14 -11.69 15.05
CA HIS A 417 6.00 -11.38 16.20
C HIS A 417 6.32 -12.67 16.94
N LEU A 418 7.59 -13.04 16.97
CA LEU A 418 8.01 -14.32 17.51
C LEU A 418 9.37 -14.22 18.19
N SER A 419 9.47 -14.83 19.38
CA SER A 419 10.70 -14.86 20.15
C SER A 419 11.24 -13.46 20.47
N GLU A 420 10.34 -12.52 20.70
CA GLU A 420 10.62 -11.13 21.05
C GLU A 420 10.94 -11.01 22.56
N GLY A 421 12.19 -11.28 22.88
CA GLY A 421 12.74 -11.23 24.23
C GLY A 421 14.11 -11.90 24.28
N VAL A 422 14.63 -12.12 25.48
CA VAL A 422 15.96 -12.72 25.72
C VAL A 422 15.88 -13.95 26.63
N ASP A 423 14.67 -14.45 26.92
CA ASP A 423 14.45 -15.57 27.81
C ASP A 423 13.98 -16.85 27.11
N GLN A 424 14.05 -17.95 27.88
CA GLN A 424 13.60 -19.26 27.41
C GLN A 424 12.12 -19.27 27.01
N SER A 425 11.26 -18.49 27.69
CA SER A 425 9.84 -18.44 27.32
C SER A 425 9.64 -17.87 25.92
N SER A 426 10.35 -16.80 25.55
CA SER A 426 10.31 -16.24 24.20
C SER A 426 10.87 -17.22 23.18
N LYS A 427 11.95 -17.93 23.54
CA LYS A 427 12.55 -18.96 22.69
C LYS A 427 11.60 -20.14 22.41
N ASP A 428 10.83 -20.56 23.41
CA ASP A 428 9.87 -21.67 23.32
C ASP A 428 8.69 -21.36 22.36
N GLU A 429 8.40 -20.07 22.10
CA GLU A 429 7.36 -19.67 21.14
C GLU A 429 7.64 -20.21 19.73
N PHE A 430 8.90 -20.16 19.28
CA PHE A 430 9.27 -20.71 17.97
C PHE A 430 8.99 -22.20 17.89
N ASP A 431 9.36 -22.95 18.94
CA ASP A 431 9.14 -24.40 18.99
C ASP A 431 7.64 -24.72 18.95
N ALA A 432 6.79 -23.89 19.57
CA ALA A 432 5.34 -24.03 19.52
C ALA A 432 4.81 -23.88 18.08
N LEU A 433 5.24 -22.86 17.34
CA LEU A 433 4.82 -22.65 15.94
C LEU A 433 5.38 -23.73 15.01
N TRP A 434 6.64 -24.14 15.21
CA TRP A 434 7.26 -25.23 14.44
C TRP A 434 6.48 -26.53 14.58
N ASN A 435 6.10 -26.90 15.81
CA ASN A 435 5.34 -28.12 16.08
C ASN A 435 3.90 -28.09 15.50
N LYS A 436 3.34 -26.89 15.28
CA LYS A 436 2.04 -26.70 14.61
C LYS A 436 2.15 -26.72 13.08
N GLY A 437 3.37 -26.71 12.53
CA GLY A 437 3.61 -26.59 11.09
C GLY A 437 3.41 -25.17 10.55
N LEU A 438 3.49 -24.16 11.42
CA LEU A 438 3.27 -22.76 11.04
C LEU A 438 4.56 -22.05 10.62
N ILE A 439 5.73 -22.64 10.87
CA ILE A 439 6.99 -22.18 10.26
C ILE A 439 7.10 -22.84 8.89
N MET A 440 6.75 -22.08 7.85
CA MET A 440 6.67 -22.47 6.44
C MET A 440 7.42 -21.45 5.58
N ASP A 441 7.46 -21.65 4.26
CA ASP A 441 8.15 -20.77 3.29
C ASP A 441 7.68 -19.33 3.40
N GLU A 442 6.37 -19.14 3.53
CA GLU A 442 5.75 -17.82 3.63
C GLU A 442 5.93 -17.16 5.01
N THR A 443 6.49 -17.85 6.02
CA THR A 443 6.63 -17.29 7.38
C THR A 443 7.72 -16.23 7.43
N ILE A 444 7.36 -15.03 7.86
CA ILE A 444 8.28 -13.94 8.17
C ILE A 444 8.30 -13.73 9.68
N VAL A 445 9.40 -14.16 10.30
CA VAL A 445 9.64 -14.04 11.74
C VAL A 445 10.10 -12.62 12.06
N ILE A 446 9.32 -11.90 12.85
CA ILE A 446 9.64 -10.55 13.31
C ILE A 446 10.39 -10.63 14.65
N HIS A 447 11.49 -9.89 14.76
CA HIS A 447 12.47 -9.88 15.84
C HIS A 447 13.32 -11.14 15.90
N GLY A 448 12.78 -12.28 16.36
CA GLY A 448 13.56 -13.51 16.54
C GLY A 448 14.66 -13.42 17.60
N THR A 449 14.59 -12.46 18.53
CA THR A 449 15.67 -12.08 19.44
C THR A 449 16.18 -13.24 20.31
N ALA A 450 15.28 -14.07 20.85
CA ALA A 450 15.65 -15.20 21.73
C ALA A 450 16.11 -16.46 20.98
N MET A 451 16.05 -16.45 19.64
CA MET A 451 16.30 -17.64 18.83
C MET A 451 17.79 -18.00 18.79
N ASP A 452 18.08 -19.30 18.60
CA ASP A 452 19.44 -19.79 18.44
C ASP A 452 19.72 -20.40 17.07
N SER A 453 20.98 -20.80 16.85
CA SER A 453 21.40 -21.41 15.59
C SER A 453 20.59 -22.66 15.21
N SER A 454 20.05 -23.43 16.16
CA SER A 454 19.25 -24.61 15.83
C SER A 454 17.88 -24.22 15.24
N GLN A 455 17.26 -23.17 15.76
CA GLN A 455 16.00 -22.64 15.26
C GLN A 455 16.19 -21.90 13.93
N PHE A 456 17.31 -21.18 13.74
CA PHE A 456 17.65 -20.63 12.43
C PHE A 456 17.92 -21.71 11.37
N ASN A 457 18.50 -22.86 11.73
CA ASN A 457 18.63 -23.98 10.80
C ASN A 457 17.26 -24.58 10.42
N GLN A 458 16.28 -24.57 11.32
CA GLN A 458 14.91 -24.97 11.02
C GLN A 458 14.25 -23.99 10.06
N MET A 459 14.37 -22.68 10.31
CA MET A 459 13.90 -21.64 9.40
C MET A 459 14.46 -21.82 7.98
N ALA A 460 15.79 -21.95 7.88
CA ALA A 460 16.46 -22.14 6.59
C ALA A 460 16.03 -23.44 5.87
N SER A 461 15.62 -24.48 6.61
CA SER A 461 15.16 -25.74 5.99
C SER A 461 13.81 -25.63 5.27
N VAL A 462 13.04 -24.58 5.56
CA VAL A 462 11.75 -24.27 4.91
C VAL A 462 11.77 -22.93 4.16
N ASN A 463 12.92 -22.26 4.12
CA ASN A 463 13.14 -20.91 3.56
C ASN A 463 12.33 -19.76 4.20
N SER A 464 11.88 -19.92 5.45
CA SER A 464 11.25 -18.81 6.18
C SER A 464 12.26 -17.67 6.42
N GLU A 465 11.78 -16.43 6.55
CA GLU A 465 12.62 -15.24 6.62
C GLU A 465 12.61 -14.55 7.99
N LEU A 466 13.58 -13.66 8.22
CA LEU A 466 13.75 -12.91 9.46
C LEU A 466 13.68 -11.39 9.21
N VAL A 467 12.91 -10.68 10.01
CA VAL A 467 12.94 -9.21 10.09
C VAL A 467 13.65 -8.79 11.37
N TRP A 468 14.76 -8.07 11.20
CA TRP A 468 15.62 -7.57 12.26
C TRP A 468 15.34 -6.09 12.56
N SER A 469 15.03 -5.78 13.82
CA SER A 469 14.73 -4.43 14.30
C SER A 469 15.67 -4.04 15.46
N PRO A 470 16.95 -3.79 15.16
CA PRO A 470 17.98 -3.64 16.18
C PRO A 470 17.72 -2.52 17.18
N LEU A 471 17.18 -1.36 16.78
CA LEU A 471 16.97 -0.26 17.73
C LEU A 471 15.93 -0.62 18.77
N SER A 472 14.79 -1.16 18.34
CA SER A 472 13.73 -1.63 19.22
C SER A 472 14.24 -2.71 20.17
N ASN A 473 14.96 -3.71 19.64
CA ASN A 473 15.52 -4.78 20.47
C ASN A 473 16.49 -4.25 21.52
N LEU A 474 17.44 -3.41 21.12
CA LEU A 474 18.47 -2.88 22.02
C LEU A 474 17.88 -1.97 23.09
N LEU A 475 16.90 -1.13 22.75
CA LEU A 475 16.25 -0.26 23.73
C LEU A 475 15.41 -1.09 24.71
N LEU A 476 14.56 -1.98 24.22
CA LEU A 476 13.61 -2.72 25.06
C LEU A 476 14.26 -3.85 25.85
N TYR A 477 15.15 -4.63 25.25
CA TYR A 477 15.65 -5.89 25.82
C TYR A 477 17.12 -5.84 26.24
N GLY A 478 17.89 -4.86 25.74
CA GLY A 478 19.32 -4.71 26.03
C GLY A 478 20.24 -5.56 25.14
N ASP A 479 19.66 -6.40 24.29
CA ASP A 479 20.37 -7.20 23.28
C ASP A 479 19.50 -7.35 22.01
N THR A 480 20.07 -7.90 20.95
CA THR A 480 19.39 -8.09 19.65
C THR A 480 19.72 -9.45 19.04
N THR A 481 18.94 -9.84 18.03
CA THR A 481 19.00 -11.13 17.35
C THR A 481 20.42 -11.47 16.84
N ASP A 482 20.84 -12.73 17.01
CA ASP A 482 22.09 -13.25 16.42
C ASP A 482 21.94 -13.43 14.90
N VAL A 483 21.92 -12.30 14.20
CA VAL A 483 21.79 -12.22 12.74
C VAL A 483 22.98 -12.86 12.01
N VAL A 484 24.13 -13.00 12.68
CA VAL A 484 25.26 -13.75 12.13
C VAL A 484 24.93 -15.24 12.07
N ALA A 485 24.38 -15.81 13.14
CA ALA A 485 23.92 -17.20 13.14
C ALA A 485 22.77 -17.42 12.13
N ALA A 486 21.82 -16.50 12.03
CA ALA A 486 20.74 -16.56 11.05
C ALA A 486 21.28 -16.59 9.60
N HIS A 487 22.16 -15.65 9.25
CA HIS A 487 22.78 -15.60 7.93
C HIS A 487 23.66 -16.84 7.66
N GLN A 488 24.38 -17.35 8.65
CA GLN A 488 25.19 -18.58 8.49
C GLN A 488 24.33 -19.83 8.27
N ALA A 489 23.11 -19.87 8.82
CA ALA A 489 22.15 -20.93 8.54
C ALA A 489 21.53 -20.81 7.14
N GLY A 490 21.61 -19.63 6.51
CA GLY A 490 21.02 -19.36 5.19
C GLY A 490 19.65 -18.69 5.26
N VAL A 491 19.27 -18.12 6.40
CA VAL A 491 18.04 -17.34 6.55
C VAL A 491 18.20 -15.98 5.88
N SER A 492 17.25 -15.60 5.03
CA SER A 492 17.14 -14.25 4.47
C SER A 492 16.76 -13.26 5.57
N ILE A 493 17.39 -12.08 5.57
CA ILE A 493 17.22 -11.07 6.61
C ILE A 493 16.77 -9.77 5.95
N SER A 494 15.75 -9.15 6.53
CA SER A 494 15.34 -7.78 6.24
C SER A 494 15.55 -6.89 7.48
N ILE A 495 15.79 -5.59 7.29
CA ILE A 495 15.91 -4.61 8.37
C ILE A 495 14.68 -3.71 8.37
N SER A 496 14.03 -3.57 9.52
CA SER A 496 12.82 -2.73 9.68
C SER A 496 12.77 -2.05 11.05
N PRO A 497 12.15 -0.87 11.19
CA PRO A 497 12.24 -0.07 12.41
C PRO A 497 11.37 -0.52 13.58
N ASP A 498 10.32 -1.33 13.37
CA ASP A 498 9.29 -1.71 14.36
C ASP A 498 8.28 -0.60 14.69
N TRP A 499 8.64 0.50 15.36
CA TRP A 499 7.67 1.56 15.70
C TRP A 499 8.33 2.77 16.35
N GLY A 500 7.76 3.96 16.18
CA GLY A 500 8.31 5.23 16.70
C GLY A 500 8.76 5.22 18.18
N PRO A 501 8.03 4.60 19.12
CA PRO A 501 8.41 4.57 20.54
C PRO A 501 9.74 3.88 20.88
N SER A 502 10.21 2.91 20.10
CA SER A 502 11.50 2.25 20.38
C SER A 502 12.33 1.94 19.12
N GLY A 503 11.81 2.28 17.96
CA GLY A 503 12.39 2.08 16.65
C GLY A 503 12.89 3.37 16.01
N SER A 504 13.54 3.23 14.86
CA SER A 504 13.93 4.39 14.06
C SER A 504 12.74 4.99 13.32
N LYS A 505 12.91 6.20 12.78
CA LYS A 505 11.86 6.87 12.00
C LYS A 505 11.42 6.09 10.75
N ASN A 506 12.35 5.38 10.11
CA ASN A 506 12.20 4.64 8.85
C ASN A 506 13.46 3.79 8.59
N ASN A 507 13.47 2.96 7.54
CA ASN A 507 14.58 2.06 7.21
C ASN A 507 15.91 2.77 6.97
N LEU A 508 15.92 4.00 6.46
CA LEU A 508 17.15 4.76 6.24
C LEU A 508 17.90 4.99 7.56
N HIS A 509 17.16 5.21 8.65
CA HIS A 509 17.74 5.36 9.98
C HIS A 509 18.04 4.02 10.64
N GLU A 510 17.17 3.01 10.49
CA GLU A 510 17.41 1.68 11.06
C GLU A 510 18.65 1.03 10.45
N LEU A 511 18.92 1.27 9.17
CA LEU A 511 20.13 0.85 8.46
C LEU A 511 21.42 1.37 9.13
N LYS A 512 21.39 2.57 9.72
CA LYS A 512 22.54 3.12 10.48
C LYS A 512 22.74 2.40 11.80
N VAL A 513 21.66 2.01 12.47
CA VAL A 513 21.72 1.24 13.71
C VAL A 513 22.28 -0.15 13.42
N ALA A 514 21.81 -0.79 12.35
CA ALA A 514 22.34 -2.06 11.86
C ALA A 514 23.84 -1.97 11.48
N ASP A 515 24.26 -0.94 10.72
CA ASP A 515 25.67 -0.71 10.37
C ASP A 515 26.56 -0.47 11.60
N MET A 516 26.08 0.35 12.54
CA MET A 516 26.78 0.61 13.80
C MET A 516 26.96 -0.69 14.59
N TRP A 517 25.90 -1.49 14.73
CA TRP A 517 25.96 -2.77 15.43
C TRP A 517 26.89 -3.76 14.71
N ASN A 518 26.77 -3.87 13.39
CA ASN A 518 27.63 -4.70 12.54
C ASN A 518 29.10 -4.35 12.72
N SER A 519 29.44 -3.06 12.69
CA SER A 519 30.81 -2.57 12.83
C SER A 519 31.39 -2.80 14.24
N ASN A 520 30.59 -2.53 15.29
CA ASN A 520 31.10 -2.50 16.67
C ASN A 520 31.02 -3.85 17.39
N ASN A 521 30.02 -4.68 17.06
CA ASN A 521 29.74 -5.92 17.79
C ASN A 521 29.88 -7.17 16.91
N LEU A 522 29.68 -7.06 15.60
CA LEU A 522 29.77 -8.20 14.66
C LEU A 522 31.08 -8.26 13.87
N ASN A 523 32.05 -7.38 14.17
CA ASN A 523 33.34 -7.27 13.48
C ASN A 523 33.21 -6.97 11.97
N GLY A 524 32.18 -6.24 11.55
CA GLY A 524 31.92 -5.93 10.15
C GLY A 524 31.57 -7.16 9.32
N TYR A 525 30.79 -8.09 9.89
CA TYR A 525 30.42 -9.35 9.26
C TYR A 525 29.67 -9.16 7.94
N PHE A 526 28.70 -8.25 7.92
CA PHE A 526 27.95 -7.90 6.72
C PHE A 526 28.68 -6.82 5.92
N SER A 527 28.75 -7.01 4.60
CA SER A 527 29.20 -5.96 3.67
C SER A 527 28.17 -4.84 3.54
N ASN A 528 28.60 -3.67 3.06
CA ASN A 528 27.69 -2.57 2.75
C ASN A 528 26.59 -3.01 1.76
N TYR A 529 26.94 -3.83 0.77
CA TYR A 529 25.98 -4.37 -0.19
C TYR A 529 24.88 -5.19 0.50
N GLN A 530 25.27 -6.14 1.36
CA GLN A 530 24.31 -6.98 2.09
C GLN A 530 23.39 -6.17 3.00
N LEU A 531 23.90 -5.13 3.67
CA LEU A 531 23.06 -4.24 4.47
C LEU A 531 22.03 -3.50 3.61
N VAL A 532 22.38 -3.11 2.37
CA VAL A 532 21.43 -2.49 1.44
C VAL A 532 20.44 -3.51 0.85
N GLU A 533 20.85 -4.77 0.61
CA GLU A 533 19.93 -5.85 0.24
C GLU A 533 18.82 -6.03 1.28
N MET A 534 19.15 -5.95 2.56
CA MET A 534 18.20 -6.10 3.69
C MET A 534 17.11 -5.02 3.74
N VAL A 535 17.23 -3.93 2.99
CA VAL A 535 16.20 -2.87 2.91
C VAL A 535 15.63 -2.68 1.50
N THR A 536 16.03 -3.51 0.52
CA THR A 536 15.59 -3.40 -0.88
C THR A 536 15.17 -4.76 -1.46
N SER A 537 16.13 -5.57 -1.89
CA SER A 537 15.85 -6.82 -2.60
C SER A 537 15.36 -7.93 -1.69
N ASN A 538 15.93 -8.08 -0.49
CA ASN A 538 15.50 -9.13 0.46
C ASN A 538 14.04 -8.96 0.87
N PRO A 539 13.57 -7.78 1.32
CA PRO A 539 12.17 -7.63 1.69
C PRO A 539 11.19 -7.78 0.51
N ALA A 540 11.62 -7.46 -0.72
CA ALA A 540 10.83 -7.75 -1.92
C ALA A 540 10.77 -9.26 -2.21
N ASP A 541 11.86 -10.00 -1.97
CA ASP A 541 11.87 -11.46 -2.15
C ASP A 541 10.98 -12.14 -1.10
N ALA A 542 11.06 -11.70 0.17
CA ALA A 542 10.28 -12.20 1.31
C ALA A 542 8.76 -12.16 1.11
N THR A 543 8.29 -11.16 0.39
CA THR A 543 6.87 -10.90 0.16
C THR A 543 6.38 -11.44 -1.19
N GLY A 544 7.26 -12.12 -1.95
CA GLY A 544 6.97 -12.54 -3.32
C GLY A 544 6.89 -11.39 -4.33
N TRP A 545 7.38 -10.21 -3.95
CA TRP A 545 7.31 -8.96 -4.72
C TRP A 545 8.49 -8.74 -5.68
N ALA A 546 9.48 -9.64 -5.70
CA ALA A 546 10.63 -9.61 -6.60
C ALA A 546 10.31 -9.34 -8.09
N PRO A 547 9.20 -9.84 -8.67
CA PRO A 547 8.81 -9.53 -10.04
C PRO A 547 8.31 -8.10 -10.27
N PHE A 548 8.06 -7.34 -9.20
CA PHE A 548 7.38 -6.05 -9.23
C PHE A 548 8.25 -4.89 -8.73
N VAL A 549 9.02 -5.08 -7.65
CA VAL A 549 9.81 -4.03 -6.98
C VAL A 549 11.10 -4.58 -6.36
N GLY A 550 11.83 -3.76 -5.59
CA GLY A 550 13.06 -4.14 -4.87
C GLY A 550 14.33 -4.16 -5.74
N ARG A 551 14.19 -3.97 -7.06
CA ARG A 551 15.30 -3.90 -8.04
C ARG A 551 14.99 -2.86 -9.13
N ILE A 552 16.00 -2.27 -9.73
CA ILE A 552 15.82 -1.34 -10.86
C ILE A 552 16.04 -2.08 -12.18
N LYS A 553 14.94 -2.53 -12.78
CA LYS A 553 14.93 -3.24 -14.08
C LYS A 553 13.69 -2.85 -14.88
N ALA A 554 13.73 -3.08 -16.19
CA ALA A 554 12.56 -2.90 -17.03
C ALA A 554 11.38 -3.79 -16.56
N ASP A 555 10.17 -3.29 -16.78
CA ASP A 555 8.86 -3.89 -16.46
C ASP A 555 8.44 -3.93 -14.98
N LEU A 556 9.36 -3.59 -14.06
CA LEU A 556 9.08 -3.39 -12.64
C LEU A 556 8.40 -2.04 -12.42
N TYR A 557 7.65 -1.92 -11.32
CA TYR A 557 7.10 -0.64 -10.88
C TYR A 557 8.21 0.31 -10.46
N ALA A 558 8.02 1.60 -10.74
CA ALA A 558 8.98 2.63 -10.43
C ALA A 558 8.85 3.08 -8.96
N ASP A 559 9.24 2.17 -8.07
CA ASP A 559 9.43 2.43 -6.65
C ASP A 559 10.93 2.67 -6.43
N LEU A 560 11.32 3.93 -6.28
CA LEU A 560 12.71 4.39 -6.36
C LEU A 560 13.02 5.42 -5.28
N VAL A 561 14.27 5.44 -4.83
CA VAL A 561 14.82 6.56 -4.05
C VAL A 561 16.10 7.07 -4.71
N VAL A 562 16.25 8.39 -4.74
CA VAL A 562 17.45 9.08 -5.18
C VAL A 562 18.09 9.77 -3.99
N ILE A 563 19.35 9.45 -3.74
CA ILE A 563 20.17 10.01 -2.67
C ILE A 563 21.29 10.83 -3.29
N ASP A 564 21.62 11.98 -2.70
CA ASP A 564 22.80 12.75 -3.09
C ASP A 564 24.06 11.87 -3.13
N THR A 565 24.94 12.12 -4.09
CA THR A 565 26.18 11.33 -4.23
C THR A 565 27.31 12.00 -3.45
N PHE A 566 27.70 11.42 -2.32
CA PHE A 566 28.82 11.89 -1.49
C PHE A 566 29.82 10.77 -1.12
N HIS A 567 29.57 9.52 -1.53
CA HIS A 567 30.56 8.42 -1.48
C HIS A 567 30.80 7.74 -2.84
N GLU A 568 32.04 7.27 -3.06
CA GLU A 568 32.41 6.41 -4.19
C GLU A 568 31.77 5.02 -4.08
N ASP A 569 31.75 4.42 -2.88
CA ASP A 569 31.01 3.20 -2.60
C ASP A 569 29.50 3.53 -2.60
N PRO A 570 28.72 3.02 -3.59
CA PRO A 570 27.31 3.32 -3.68
C PRO A 570 26.51 2.76 -2.51
N TYR A 571 26.94 1.68 -1.87
CA TYR A 571 26.21 1.09 -0.75
C TYR A 571 26.46 1.87 0.52
N ARG A 572 27.72 2.29 0.75
CA ARG A 572 28.04 3.21 1.86
C ARG A 572 27.30 4.55 1.74
N ASN A 573 27.12 5.04 0.51
CA ASN A 573 26.36 6.26 0.23
C ASN A 573 24.95 6.21 0.79
N LEU A 574 24.24 5.08 0.63
CA LEU A 574 22.89 4.92 1.18
C LEU A 574 22.91 4.76 2.71
N ILE A 575 23.85 3.97 3.24
CA ILE A 575 23.96 3.72 4.70
C ILE A 575 24.17 5.03 5.48
N GLU A 576 25.04 5.92 5.00
CA GLU A 576 25.36 7.17 5.71
C GLU A 576 24.39 8.33 5.43
N ALA A 577 23.53 8.22 4.42
CA ALA A 577 22.60 9.28 4.02
C ALA A 577 21.58 9.64 5.11
N ILE A 578 21.27 10.92 5.25
CA ILE A 578 20.25 11.44 6.17
C ILE A 578 19.05 11.98 5.40
N ASP A 579 17.99 12.39 6.12
CA ASP A 579 16.74 12.93 5.56
C ASP A 579 17.01 14.07 4.55
N ALA A 580 18.04 14.88 4.80
CA ALA A 580 18.42 15.99 3.93
C ALA A 580 19.02 15.55 2.58
N ASP A 581 19.61 14.36 2.50
CA ASP A 581 20.28 13.84 1.30
C ASP A 581 19.30 13.11 0.37
N VAL A 582 18.04 12.91 0.78
CA VAL A 582 16.99 12.31 -0.05
C VAL A 582 16.53 13.34 -1.08
N ALA A 583 17.00 13.19 -2.31
CA ALA A 583 16.71 14.10 -3.42
C ALA A 583 15.34 13.81 -4.05
N LEU A 584 14.92 12.55 -4.08
CA LEU A 584 13.63 12.15 -4.65
C LEU A 584 13.19 10.77 -4.15
N THR A 585 11.95 10.63 -3.74
CA THR A 585 11.26 9.35 -3.50
C THR A 585 10.12 9.24 -4.51
N VAL A 586 10.07 8.10 -5.20
CA VAL A 586 9.07 7.78 -6.22
C VAL A 586 8.34 6.52 -5.81
N VAL A 587 7.01 6.55 -5.81
CA VAL A 587 6.16 5.38 -5.56
C VAL A 587 5.23 5.21 -6.75
N GLN A 588 5.25 4.03 -7.38
CA GLN A 588 4.49 3.75 -8.59
C GLN A 588 4.71 4.77 -9.72
N GLY A 589 5.92 5.30 -9.85
CA GLY A 589 6.23 6.36 -10.80
C GLY A 589 5.65 7.74 -10.47
N LYS A 590 5.03 7.93 -9.29
CA LYS A 590 4.66 9.25 -8.78
C LYS A 590 5.79 9.78 -7.90
N ALA A 591 6.30 10.97 -8.18
CA ALA A 591 7.23 11.66 -7.28
C ALA A 591 6.44 12.15 -6.05
N VAL A 592 6.74 11.62 -4.86
CA VAL A 592 5.94 11.88 -3.64
C VAL A 592 6.68 12.71 -2.61
N PHE A 593 8.01 12.72 -2.63
CA PHE A 593 8.85 13.50 -1.73
C PHE A 593 10.18 13.82 -2.41
N GLY A 594 10.81 14.96 -2.12
CA GLY A 594 12.16 15.24 -2.59
C GLY A 594 12.56 16.71 -2.55
N ASP A 595 13.61 17.04 -3.29
CA ASP A 595 14.04 18.41 -3.48
C ASP A 595 12.99 19.22 -4.23
N VAL A 596 12.83 20.48 -3.81
CA VAL A 596 11.77 21.37 -4.27
C VAL A 596 11.82 21.58 -5.79
N ASP A 597 13.01 21.71 -6.37
CA ASP A 597 13.18 21.92 -7.82
C ASP A 597 12.86 20.66 -8.64
N ILE A 598 13.26 19.48 -8.15
CA ILE A 598 12.90 18.19 -8.76
C ILE A 598 11.38 17.96 -8.68
N MET A 599 10.79 18.16 -7.49
CA MET A 599 9.35 18.04 -7.28
C MET A 599 8.58 19.04 -8.15
N GLN A 600 9.00 20.30 -8.22
CA GLN A 600 8.39 21.29 -9.13
C GLN A 600 8.47 20.87 -10.60
N GLN A 601 9.57 20.24 -11.03
CA GLN A 601 9.72 19.77 -12.40
C GLN A 601 8.78 18.61 -12.74
N LEU A 602 8.56 17.68 -11.80
CA LEU A 602 7.78 16.46 -12.01
C LEU A 602 6.28 16.63 -11.66
N GLN A 603 6.00 17.43 -10.63
CA GLN A 603 4.68 17.66 -10.05
C GLN A 603 4.04 19.00 -10.42
N GLY A 604 4.78 19.91 -11.07
CA GLY A 604 4.26 21.26 -11.29
C GLY A 604 4.06 21.95 -9.94
N ASP A 605 2.87 22.49 -9.69
CA ASP A 605 2.54 23.20 -8.45
C ASP A 605 1.81 22.31 -7.41
N ASP A 606 1.76 21.00 -7.66
CA ASP A 606 1.01 20.01 -6.86
C ASP A 606 1.93 19.37 -5.79
N TRP A 607 2.38 20.18 -4.84
CA TRP A 607 3.21 19.76 -3.71
C TRP A 607 3.23 20.85 -2.62
N GLU A 608 3.68 20.48 -1.42
CA GLU A 608 3.81 21.36 -0.26
C GLU A 608 5.20 21.28 0.36
N TYR A 609 5.58 22.33 1.09
CA TYR A 609 6.86 22.36 1.79
C TYR A 609 6.85 21.49 3.05
N VAL A 610 7.88 20.67 3.21
CA VAL A 610 8.28 20.07 4.49
C VAL A 610 9.47 20.85 5.01
N ASN A 611 9.31 21.51 6.16
CA ASN A 611 10.33 22.37 6.75
C ASN A 611 11.04 21.67 7.91
N ALA A 612 12.33 21.38 7.76
CA ALA A 612 13.18 20.93 8.84
C ALA A 612 14.07 22.10 9.34
N THR A 613 14.78 21.89 10.45
CA THR A 613 15.63 22.95 11.05
C THR A 613 16.69 23.51 10.10
N ASN A 614 17.25 22.66 9.23
CA ASN A 614 18.41 23.01 8.40
C ASN A 614 18.21 22.75 6.89
N PHE A 615 17.06 22.24 6.48
CA PHE A 615 16.77 21.94 5.09
C PHE A 615 15.26 22.04 4.83
N GLN A 616 14.89 22.13 3.56
CA GLN A 616 13.52 22.21 3.10
C GLN A 616 13.35 21.22 1.96
N LYS A 617 12.26 20.45 2.00
CA LYS A 617 11.87 19.49 0.96
C LYS A 617 10.45 19.80 0.49
N ALA A 618 10.02 19.12 -0.56
CA ALA A 618 8.66 19.12 -1.03
C ALA A 618 8.05 17.72 -0.84
N VAL A 619 6.75 17.68 -0.57
CA VAL A 619 5.95 16.45 -0.44
C VAL A 619 4.63 16.64 -1.19
N ASP A 620 4.15 15.59 -1.83
CA ASP A 620 2.80 15.54 -2.38
C ASP A 620 2.00 14.46 -1.64
N VAL A 621 1.28 14.89 -0.61
CA VAL A 621 0.39 14.06 0.21
C VAL A 621 -1.02 13.95 -0.38
N THR A 622 -1.25 14.56 -1.54
CA THR A 622 -2.58 14.64 -2.11
C THR A 622 -2.84 13.47 -3.05
N SER A 623 -4.05 12.93 -2.94
CA SER A 623 -4.57 11.91 -3.82
C SER A 623 -6.07 12.13 -3.97
N LEU A 624 -6.50 12.79 -5.05
CA LEU A 624 -7.92 13.05 -5.30
C LEU A 624 -8.75 11.78 -5.53
N THR A 625 -8.08 10.63 -5.65
CA THR A 625 -8.68 9.30 -5.71
C THR A 625 -8.75 8.64 -4.34
N GLU A 626 -8.48 9.34 -3.23
CA GLU A 626 -8.58 8.78 -1.88
C GLU A 626 -9.51 9.63 -1.00
N VAL A 627 -10.20 8.98 -0.09
CA VAL A 627 -10.97 9.67 0.96
C VAL A 627 -9.99 10.50 1.81
N ASP A 628 -10.36 11.74 2.13
CA ASP A 628 -9.47 12.75 2.73
C ASP A 628 -8.21 13.08 1.91
N GLY A 629 -8.02 12.53 0.72
CA GLY A 629 -6.80 12.72 -0.06
C GLY A 629 -6.63 14.12 -0.65
N SER A 630 -7.59 15.04 -0.47
CA SER A 630 -7.39 16.47 -0.76
C SER A 630 -6.78 17.25 0.41
N GLN A 631 -6.57 16.62 1.57
CA GLN A 631 -5.95 17.28 2.72
C GLN A 631 -4.52 17.70 2.40
N THR A 632 -4.19 18.91 2.82
CA THR A 632 -2.84 19.46 2.72
C THR A 632 -1.98 18.98 3.89
N PHE A 633 -0.67 18.88 3.69
CA PHE A 633 0.29 18.59 4.75
C PHE A 633 0.23 19.66 5.84
N ALA A 634 0.02 20.93 5.48
CA ALA A 634 -0.19 22.00 6.44
C ALA A 634 -1.44 21.79 7.33
N GLU A 635 -2.53 21.22 6.80
CA GLU A 635 -3.71 20.85 7.59
C GLU A 635 -3.41 19.68 8.52
N ILE A 636 -2.69 18.65 8.03
CA ILE A 636 -2.26 17.49 8.82
C ILE A 636 -1.40 17.92 10.02
N GLU A 637 -0.45 18.84 9.81
CA GLU A 637 0.40 19.35 10.90
C GLU A 637 -0.35 20.25 11.90
N ALA A 638 -1.40 20.95 11.44
CA ALA A 638 -2.13 21.91 12.27
C ALA A 638 -3.05 21.25 13.30
N GLY A 639 -3.56 20.05 12.99
CA GLY A 639 -4.49 19.31 13.83
C GLY A 639 -5.94 19.72 13.64
#